data_AF-A0A2N5AKZ6-F1
#
_entry.id   AF-A0A2N5AKZ6-F1
#
_cell.length_a   1.000
_cell.length_b   1.000
_cell.length_c   1.000
_cell.angle_alpha   90.00
_cell.angle_beta   90.00
_cell.angle_gamma   90.00
#
_symmetry.space_group_name_H-M   'P 1'
#
loop_
_entity.id
_entity.type
_entity.pdbx_description
1 polymer ?
#
loop_
_entity_poly.entity_id
_entity_poly.type
_entity_poly.pdbx_seq_one_letter_code
_entity_poly.pdbx_strand_id
1 'polypeptide(L)'
;MESKRLDNAALAAGISPSYINAHGKPQSIAAVTKQRLLDAMHRSTAATKVAVNPLPNVKIFTHGKKMSLPVAGRGEYQWILTTEDGKQNQGKTRGGETLPLPAKLPEGYHSLTLTQEGERWHCRTIVAPARCYEPQPLKEGKKLWGTCVQLYTLRSEKNWGIGDFGDLRAMLPEIARRGGSFIGLNPIHALYPANPESASPYSPSSRRWLNVIYIDVNAVEDFQRSEEAQAWWQSAATQQALQAARQTDDVDYTAVTTLKMTALRMAWKRFSRREDEQMTAFREFVLREGESLYWQAAFDALHAWQVQQDPLRWGWPAWPKAFQDIDSPEVKAFCIEHEDDVSFYLWLQWLAWSQF
;
A
#
# COMPACT_ATOMS: atom_id res chain seq x y z
N MET A 1 -10.85 40.37 15.76
CA MET A 1 -9.43 40.15 15.42
C MET A 1 -9.06 38.67 15.34
N GLU A 2 -9.63 37.82 16.20
CA GLU A 2 -9.40 36.35 16.19
C GLU A 2 -9.85 35.65 14.90
N SER A 3 -11.01 36.02 14.33
CA SER A 3 -11.51 35.40 13.07
C SER A 3 -10.56 35.61 11.88
N LYS A 4 -9.99 36.80 11.68
CA LYS A 4 -9.04 37.05 10.58
C LYS A 4 -7.74 36.25 10.75
N ARG A 5 -7.29 36.07 11.99
CA ARG A 5 -6.09 35.25 12.28
C ARG A 5 -6.34 33.78 11.97
N LEU A 6 -7.51 33.26 12.36
CA LEU A 6 -7.94 31.90 12.05
C LEU A 6 -8.08 31.67 10.54
N ASP A 7 -8.68 32.61 9.81
CA ASP A 7 -8.84 32.51 8.36
C ASP A 7 -7.49 32.49 7.63
N ASN A 8 -6.55 33.36 8.03
CA ASN A 8 -5.21 33.38 7.48
C ASN A 8 -4.43 32.09 7.79
N ALA A 9 -4.55 31.56 9.00
CA ALA A 9 -3.93 30.31 9.40
C ALA A 9 -4.49 29.11 8.60
N ALA A 10 -5.81 29.05 8.45
CA ALA A 10 -6.50 28.01 7.67
C ALA A 10 -6.08 28.04 6.20
N LEU A 11 -6.05 29.23 5.59
CA LEU A 11 -5.62 29.39 4.20
C LEU A 11 -4.15 29.00 4.00
N ALA A 12 -3.26 29.41 4.91
CA ALA A 12 -1.85 29.03 4.88
C ALA A 12 -1.63 27.51 5.04
N ALA A 13 -2.53 26.83 5.76
CA ALA A 13 -2.54 25.37 5.89
C ALA A 13 -3.19 24.65 4.68
N GLY A 14 -3.70 25.39 3.69
CA GLY A 14 -4.34 24.83 2.50
C GLY A 14 -5.82 24.47 2.67
N ILE A 15 -6.49 24.96 3.73
CA ILE A 15 -7.93 24.76 3.92
C ILE A 15 -8.67 25.79 3.07
N SER A 16 -9.42 25.32 2.07
CA SER A 16 -10.27 26.20 1.24
C SER A 16 -11.30 26.94 2.12
N PRO A 17 -11.48 28.25 1.96
CA PRO A 17 -12.42 29.03 2.77
C PRO A 17 -13.89 28.76 2.42
N SER A 18 -14.15 28.16 1.26
CA SER A 18 -15.49 27.87 0.75
C SER A 18 -15.48 26.71 -0.24
N TYR A 19 -16.67 26.21 -0.57
CA TYR A 19 -16.88 25.22 -1.62
C TYR A 19 -18.19 25.53 -2.36
N ILE A 20 -18.39 24.91 -3.52
CA ILE A 20 -19.68 24.94 -4.22
C ILE A 20 -20.52 23.78 -3.68
N ASN A 21 -21.67 24.10 -3.08
CA ASN A 21 -22.54 23.09 -2.49
C ASN A 21 -23.36 22.33 -3.55
N ALA A 22 -24.14 21.34 -3.12
CA ALA A 22 -24.96 20.49 -4.00
C ALA A 22 -26.01 21.27 -4.84
N HIS A 23 -26.28 22.53 -4.49
CA HIS A 23 -27.18 23.42 -5.24
C HIS A 23 -26.42 24.41 -6.15
N GLY A 24 -25.12 24.21 -6.36
CA GLY A 24 -24.30 25.08 -7.20
C GLY A 24 -23.96 26.43 -6.57
N LYS A 25 -24.19 26.62 -5.27
CA LYS A 25 -23.96 27.90 -4.58
C LYS A 25 -22.65 27.89 -3.80
N PRO A 26 -21.88 28.99 -3.79
CA PRO A 26 -20.76 29.16 -2.89
C PRO A 26 -21.23 29.09 -1.43
N GLN A 27 -20.57 28.27 -0.63
CA GLN A 27 -20.83 28.10 0.79
C GLN A 27 -19.52 28.23 1.58
N SER A 28 -19.49 29.15 2.53
CA SER A 28 -18.32 29.38 3.39
C SER A 28 -18.14 28.27 4.41
N ILE A 29 -16.88 27.94 4.72
CA ILE A 29 -16.54 27.03 5.80
C ILE A 29 -16.64 27.76 7.15
N ALA A 30 -17.37 27.16 8.09
CA ALA A 30 -17.56 27.70 9.42
C ALA A 30 -16.24 27.77 10.21
N ALA A 31 -16.11 28.77 11.10
CA ALA A 31 -14.92 28.97 11.92
C ALA A 31 -14.57 27.73 12.76
N VAL A 32 -15.57 27.07 13.37
CA VAL A 32 -15.37 25.84 14.15
C VAL A 32 -14.77 24.71 13.31
N THR A 33 -15.16 24.59 12.05
CA THR A 33 -14.60 23.60 11.12
C THR A 33 -13.14 23.89 10.83
N LYS A 34 -12.78 25.15 10.54
CA LYS A 34 -11.39 25.57 10.32
C LYS A 34 -10.52 25.24 11.53
N GLN A 35 -11.00 25.54 12.74
CA GLN A 35 -10.29 25.24 13.98
C GLN A 35 -10.02 23.74 14.13
N ARG A 36 -11.06 22.91 14.00
CA ARG A 36 -10.92 21.44 14.13
C ARG A 36 -10.00 20.83 13.09
N LEU A 37 -10.04 21.32 11.84
CA LEU A 37 -9.16 20.85 10.79
C LEU A 37 -7.69 21.25 11.03
N LEU A 38 -7.45 22.46 11.54
CA LEU A 38 -6.11 22.89 11.95
C LEU A 38 -5.57 22.05 13.11
N ASP A 39 -6.41 21.70 14.08
CA ASP A 39 -6.00 20.86 15.22
C ASP A 39 -5.77 19.39 14.81
N ALA A 40 -6.42 18.92 13.74
CA ALA A 40 -6.21 17.58 13.18
C ALA A 40 -4.93 17.46 12.34
N MET A 41 -4.41 18.57 11.81
CA MET A 41 -3.15 18.57 11.06
C MET A 41 -1.95 18.46 12.01
N HIS A 42 -0.97 17.62 11.64
CA HIS A 42 0.31 17.61 12.33
C HIS A 42 0.96 18.99 12.23
N ARG A 43 1.10 19.68 13.37
CA ARG A 43 1.77 20.98 13.41
C ARG A 43 3.24 20.75 13.07
N SER A 44 3.66 21.20 11.89
CA SER A 44 5.08 21.36 11.64
C SER A 44 5.60 22.40 12.63
N THR A 45 6.54 22.03 13.49
CA THR A 45 7.29 22.94 14.38
C THR A 45 8.14 23.97 13.63
N ALA A 46 7.97 24.11 12.31
CA ALA A 46 8.64 25.08 11.45
C ALA A 46 8.24 26.56 11.71
N ALA A 47 7.56 26.87 12.81
CA ALA A 47 7.35 28.23 13.29
C ALA A 47 8.43 28.72 14.28
N THR A 48 9.60 28.07 14.30
CA THR A 48 10.78 28.54 15.03
C THR A 48 11.89 28.84 14.04
N LYS A 49 12.17 30.15 13.82
CA LYS A 49 13.25 30.76 13.01
C LYS A 49 14.09 29.75 12.18
N VAL A 50 13.58 29.34 11.03
CA VAL A 50 14.31 28.47 10.10
C VAL A 50 15.44 29.31 9.49
N ALA A 51 16.70 28.93 9.74
CA ALA A 51 17.81 29.33 8.90
C ALA A 51 17.39 29.10 7.45
N VAL A 52 17.46 30.14 6.60
CA VAL A 52 16.90 30.10 5.24
C VAL A 52 17.46 28.88 4.51
N ASN A 53 16.64 27.83 4.34
CA ASN A 53 17.06 26.63 3.63
C ASN A 53 17.26 27.00 2.16
N PRO A 54 18.48 26.89 1.60
CA PRO A 54 18.77 27.36 0.25
C PRO A 54 18.03 26.54 -0.81
N LEU A 55 17.56 25.33 -0.48
CA LEU A 55 16.75 24.47 -1.34
C LEU A 55 15.45 24.03 -0.65
N PRO A 56 14.36 23.78 -1.40
CA PRO A 56 13.27 22.96 -0.91
C PRO A 56 13.73 21.49 -0.77
N ASN A 57 13.11 20.74 0.14
CA ASN A 57 13.41 19.31 0.32
C ASN A 57 13.07 18.48 -0.93
N VAL A 58 12.13 18.94 -1.75
CA VAL A 58 11.70 18.29 -3.01
C VAL A 58 11.31 19.33 -4.06
N LYS A 59 11.64 19.06 -5.32
CA LYS A 59 11.20 19.82 -6.48
C LYS A 59 10.82 18.89 -7.62
N ILE A 60 9.65 19.14 -8.22
CA ILE A 60 9.14 18.37 -9.36
C ILE A 60 9.21 19.25 -10.61
N PHE A 61 9.65 18.64 -11.72
CA PHE A 61 9.73 19.23 -13.04
C PHE A 61 9.02 18.35 -14.07
N THR A 62 8.54 18.97 -15.15
CA THR A 62 8.04 18.22 -16.32
C THR A 62 9.20 17.99 -17.29
N HIS A 63 9.37 16.74 -17.73
CA HIS A 63 10.35 16.36 -18.74
C HIS A 63 10.20 17.21 -20.03
N GLY A 64 11.32 17.57 -20.64
CA GLY A 64 11.37 18.41 -21.85
C GLY A 64 11.11 19.91 -21.65
N LYS A 65 10.80 20.37 -20.43
CA LYS A 65 10.69 21.80 -20.11
C LYS A 65 11.98 22.33 -19.47
N LYS A 66 12.16 23.66 -19.52
CA LYS A 66 13.26 24.33 -18.81
C LYS A 66 13.16 24.04 -17.31
N MET A 67 14.23 23.51 -16.73
CA MET A 67 14.30 23.15 -15.32
C MET A 67 15.21 24.15 -14.60
N SER A 68 14.65 24.88 -13.66
CA SER A 68 15.39 25.84 -12.86
C SER A 68 14.79 26.00 -11.48
N LEU A 69 15.63 26.25 -10.48
CA LEU A 69 15.24 26.31 -9.08
C LEU A 69 15.87 27.55 -8.42
N PRO A 70 15.09 28.39 -7.71
CA PRO A 70 15.65 29.49 -6.94
C PRO A 70 16.48 28.95 -5.78
N VAL A 71 17.65 29.55 -5.57
CA VAL A 71 18.54 29.24 -4.44
C VAL A 71 18.44 30.38 -3.44
N ALA A 72 17.92 30.10 -2.24
CA ALA A 72 17.85 31.10 -1.18
C ALA A 72 19.20 31.23 -0.44
N GLY A 73 19.32 32.19 0.47
CA GLY A 73 20.57 32.42 1.22
C GLY A 73 21.51 33.43 0.54
N ARG A 74 22.80 33.38 0.88
CA ARG A 74 23.84 34.32 0.43
C ARG A 74 25.16 33.60 0.19
N GLY A 75 26.06 34.21 -0.58
CA GLY A 75 27.37 33.65 -0.89
C GLY A 75 27.32 32.61 -2.00
N GLU A 76 28.46 31.96 -2.25
CA GLU A 76 28.62 30.93 -3.27
C GLU A 76 28.34 29.53 -2.68
N TYR A 77 27.57 28.73 -3.42
CA TYR A 77 27.32 27.32 -3.16
C TYR A 77 27.95 26.49 -4.28
N GLN A 78 28.56 25.36 -3.91
CA GLN A 78 28.84 24.27 -4.85
C GLN A 78 27.61 23.39 -4.95
N TRP A 79 27.29 22.90 -6.16
CA TRP A 79 26.17 21.99 -6.34
C TRP A 79 26.60 20.71 -7.05
N ILE A 80 25.99 19.59 -6.68
CA ILE A 80 26.09 18.31 -7.35
C ILE A 80 24.66 17.78 -7.57
N LEU A 81 24.35 17.45 -8.81
CA LEU A 81 23.13 16.74 -9.19
C LEU A 81 23.49 15.33 -9.62
N THR A 82 23.06 14.34 -8.85
CA THR A 82 23.17 12.91 -9.18
C THR A 82 21.82 12.43 -9.70
N THR A 83 21.80 11.96 -10.94
CA THR A 83 20.62 11.34 -11.56
C THR A 83 20.37 9.94 -11.00
N GLU A 84 19.22 9.35 -11.33
CA GLU A 84 18.82 8.03 -10.80
C GLU A 84 19.78 6.92 -11.23
N ASP A 85 20.34 7.02 -12.45
CA ASP A 85 21.33 6.09 -13.00
C ASP A 85 22.77 6.37 -12.54
N GLY A 86 22.96 7.35 -11.64
CA GLY A 86 24.24 7.70 -11.06
C GLY A 86 25.06 8.75 -11.83
N LYS A 87 24.62 9.24 -13.00
CA LYS A 87 25.35 10.32 -13.68
C LYS A 87 25.34 11.60 -12.87
N GLN A 88 26.49 12.27 -12.82
CA GLN A 88 26.69 13.49 -12.04
C GLN A 88 26.88 14.72 -12.93
N ASN A 89 26.26 15.82 -12.51
CA ASN A 89 26.53 17.16 -13.00
C ASN A 89 26.89 18.02 -11.80
N GLN A 90 27.79 18.99 -11.97
CA GLN A 90 28.24 19.84 -10.88
C GLN A 90 28.52 21.27 -11.34
N GLY A 91 28.55 22.20 -10.39
CA GLY A 91 28.89 23.57 -10.67
C GLY A 91 28.83 24.46 -9.43
N LYS A 92 28.72 25.76 -9.67
CA LYS A 92 28.60 26.79 -8.65
C LYS A 92 27.36 27.65 -8.91
N THR A 93 26.79 28.20 -7.87
CA THR A 93 25.66 29.14 -7.92
C THR A 93 25.74 30.08 -6.72
N ARG A 94 25.08 31.25 -6.77
CA ARG A 94 25.00 32.11 -5.58
C ARG A 94 23.61 32.12 -4.97
N GLY A 95 23.56 32.35 -3.66
CA GLY A 95 22.31 32.63 -2.97
C GLY A 95 21.64 33.89 -3.52
N GLY A 96 20.34 33.81 -3.78
CA GLY A 96 19.54 34.83 -4.47
C GLY A 96 19.43 34.62 -5.98
N GLU A 97 20.20 33.70 -6.57
CA GLU A 97 20.13 33.38 -8.00
C GLU A 97 19.18 32.21 -8.29
N THR A 98 18.87 32.04 -9.57
CA THR A 98 18.15 30.86 -10.07
C THR A 98 19.15 29.90 -10.69
N LEU A 99 19.27 28.70 -10.12
CA LEU A 99 20.12 27.64 -10.64
C LEU A 99 19.43 26.96 -11.83
N PRO A 100 19.97 27.06 -13.07
CA PRO A 100 19.54 26.22 -14.17
C PRO A 100 20.05 24.79 -13.97
N LEU A 101 19.15 23.81 -14.11
CA LEU A 101 19.54 22.40 -14.13
C LEU A 101 19.85 21.97 -15.58
N PRO A 102 20.59 20.86 -15.78
CA PRO A 102 20.86 20.33 -17.11
C PRO A 102 19.57 20.18 -17.94
N ALA A 103 19.58 20.63 -19.20
CA ALA A 103 18.38 20.71 -20.02
C ALA A 103 17.78 19.34 -20.42
N LYS A 104 18.58 18.27 -20.32
CA LYS A 104 18.23 16.90 -20.74
C LYS A 104 18.35 15.91 -19.58
N LEU A 105 17.74 16.23 -18.44
CA LEU A 105 17.60 15.23 -17.38
C LEU A 105 16.57 14.18 -17.79
N PRO A 106 16.87 12.88 -17.62
CA PRO A 106 15.90 11.82 -17.88
C PRO A 106 14.73 11.93 -16.89
N GLU A 107 13.62 11.27 -17.22
CA GLU A 107 12.56 11.05 -16.23
C GLU A 107 13.09 10.19 -15.07
N GLY A 108 12.64 10.47 -13.85
CA GLY A 108 13.04 9.72 -12.66
C GLY A 108 13.29 10.55 -11.40
N TYR A 109 13.96 9.92 -10.44
CA TYR A 109 14.27 10.46 -9.11
C TYR A 109 15.76 10.80 -9.01
N HIS A 110 16.07 12.08 -8.88
CA HIS A 110 17.44 12.59 -8.79
C HIS A 110 17.68 13.25 -7.44
N SER A 111 18.96 13.46 -7.11
CA SER A 111 19.40 14.11 -5.89
C SER A 111 20.23 15.35 -6.22
N LEU A 112 19.73 16.53 -5.88
CA LEU A 112 20.49 17.77 -5.91
C LEU A 112 21.02 18.06 -4.51
N THR A 113 22.31 18.32 -4.39
CA THR A 113 22.96 18.73 -3.15
C THR A 113 23.65 20.07 -3.34
N LEU A 114 23.42 21.02 -2.44
CA LEU A 114 24.25 22.23 -2.28
C LEU A 114 25.23 22.04 -1.13
N THR A 115 26.43 22.60 -1.27
CA THR A 115 27.47 22.64 -0.23
C THR A 115 28.04 24.05 -0.09
N GLN A 116 28.16 24.54 1.14
CA GLN A 116 28.81 25.81 1.49
C GLN A 116 29.43 25.68 2.88
N GLU A 117 30.72 26.00 3.03
CA GLU A 117 31.43 25.99 4.33
C GLU A 117 31.30 24.66 5.12
N GLY A 118 31.18 23.53 4.41
CA GLY A 118 31.02 22.19 5.01
C GLY A 118 29.57 21.78 5.27
N GLU A 119 28.62 22.71 5.26
CA GLU A 119 27.19 22.45 5.36
C GLU A 119 26.63 21.91 4.05
N ARG A 120 25.65 20.99 4.12
CA ARG A 120 25.01 20.36 2.97
C ARG A 120 23.49 20.43 3.04
N TRP A 121 22.87 20.77 1.91
CA TRP A 121 21.41 20.80 1.75
C TRP A 121 20.98 19.94 0.58
N HIS A 122 19.92 19.17 0.77
CA HIS A 122 19.46 18.18 -0.20
C HIS A 122 18.07 18.54 -0.75
N CYS A 123 17.89 18.32 -2.06
CA CYS A 123 16.62 18.43 -2.74
C CYS A 123 16.40 17.19 -3.61
N ARG A 124 15.36 16.41 -3.31
CA ARG A 124 14.87 15.36 -4.22
C ARG A 124 14.33 16.05 -5.47
N THR A 125 14.96 15.80 -6.61
CA THR A 125 14.60 16.40 -7.89
C THR A 125 13.90 15.35 -8.74
N ILE A 126 12.61 15.53 -8.97
CA ILE A 126 11.78 14.57 -9.71
C ILE A 126 11.50 15.13 -11.09
N VAL A 127 11.79 14.36 -12.13
CA VAL A 127 11.45 14.71 -13.52
C VAL A 127 10.37 13.75 -13.99
N ALA A 128 9.19 14.28 -14.29
CA ALA A 128 8.00 13.48 -14.64
C ALA A 128 7.54 13.73 -16.08
N PRO A 129 7.01 12.72 -16.78
CA PRO A 129 6.36 12.92 -18.07
C PRO A 129 5.10 13.78 -17.92
N ALA A 130 4.69 14.44 -19.01
CA ALA A 130 3.46 15.25 -19.02
C ALA A 130 2.17 14.41 -19.05
N ARG A 131 2.27 13.12 -19.44
CA ARG A 131 1.14 12.20 -19.58
C ARG A 131 1.49 10.87 -18.92
N CYS A 132 0.49 10.19 -18.40
CA CYS A 132 0.61 8.79 -17.99
C CYS A 132 0.84 7.89 -19.22
N TYR A 133 1.25 6.65 -18.96
CA TYR A 133 1.35 5.64 -20.01
C TYR A 133 -0.03 5.37 -20.65
N GLU A 134 -0.03 5.21 -21.97
CA GLU A 134 -1.19 4.77 -22.75
C GLU A 134 -0.75 3.60 -23.65
N PRO A 135 -1.45 2.46 -23.63
CA PRO A 135 -1.13 1.32 -24.48
C PRO A 135 -1.33 1.66 -25.95
N GLN A 136 -0.54 1.04 -26.82
CA GLN A 136 -0.50 1.33 -28.26
C GLN A 136 -1.86 1.29 -28.96
N PRO A 137 -2.77 0.33 -28.67
CA PRO A 137 -4.11 0.33 -29.25
C PRO A 137 -4.92 1.62 -29.01
N LEU A 138 -4.81 2.23 -27.82
CA LEU A 138 -5.52 3.48 -27.53
C LEU A 138 -4.92 4.66 -28.31
N LYS A 139 -3.59 4.68 -28.48
CA LYS A 139 -2.88 5.67 -29.32
C LYS A 139 -3.28 5.55 -30.79
N GLU A 140 -3.56 4.34 -31.26
CA GLU A 140 -4.06 4.05 -32.61
C GLU A 140 -5.57 4.33 -32.76
N GLY A 141 -6.24 4.84 -31.73
CA GLY A 141 -7.67 5.14 -31.76
C GLY A 141 -8.59 3.93 -31.68
N LYS A 142 -8.06 2.73 -31.38
CA LYS A 142 -8.86 1.51 -31.21
C LYS A 142 -9.80 1.66 -30.01
N LYS A 143 -10.95 0.97 -30.09
CA LYS A 143 -11.93 0.86 -29.01
C LYS A 143 -11.76 -0.50 -28.35
N LEU A 144 -11.43 -0.50 -27.07
CA LEU A 144 -11.23 -1.71 -26.29
C LEU A 144 -12.44 -1.93 -25.40
N TRP A 145 -12.72 -3.18 -25.07
CA TRP A 145 -13.66 -3.55 -24.04
C TRP A 145 -12.99 -4.54 -23.08
N GLY A 146 -13.54 -4.63 -21.88
CA GLY A 146 -13.15 -5.60 -20.87
C GLY A 146 -14.34 -5.83 -19.95
N THR A 147 -14.17 -6.75 -19.00
CA THR A 147 -15.18 -6.99 -17.97
C THR A 147 -14.72 -6.35 -16.66
N CYS A 148 -15.65 -5.81 -15.89
CA CYS A 148 -15.39 -5.30 -14.54
C CYS A 148 -16.10 -6.21 -13.56
N VAL A 149 -15.35 -6.88 -12.70
CA VAL A 149 -15.89 -7.87 -11.75
C VAL A 149 -15.59 -7.46 -10.32
N GLN A 150 -16.47 -7.88 -9.43
CA GLN A 150 -16.18 -7.98 -8.01
C GLN A 150 -15.57 -9.36 -7.82
N LEU A 151 -14.25 -9.47 -7.58
CA LEU A 151 -13.53 -10.73 -7.59
C LEU A 151 -14.18 -11.76 -6.67
N TYR A 152 -14.58 -11.34 -5.47
CA TYR A 152 -15.24 -12.19 -4.48
C TYR A 152 -16.56 -12.81 -4.95
N THR A 153 -17.21 -12.27 -5.99
CA THR A 153 -18.49 -12.79 -6.50
C THR A 153 -18.33 -13.87 -7.56
N LEU A 154 -17.11 -14.19 -8.01
CA LEU A 154 -16.91 -15.25 -9.01
C LEU A 154 -17.23 -16.62 -8.41
N ARG A 155 -17.95 -17.43 -9.17
CA ARG A 155 -18.22 -18.83 -8.85
C ARG A 155 -17.50 -19.73 -9.85
N SER A 156 -16.88 -20.79 -9.35
CA SER A 156 -16.32 -21.85 -10.17
C SER A 156 -16.50 -23.20 -9.49
N GLU A 157 -16.21 -24.28 -10.20
CA GLU A 157 -16.21 -25.63 -9.63
C GLU A 157 -15.10 -25.86 -8.58
N LYS A 158 -14.07 -25.01 -8.55
CA LYS A 158 -12.83 -25.26 -7.80
C LYS A 158 -12.59 -24.33 -6.61
N ASN A 159 -13.18 -23.15 -6.60
CA ASN A 159 -12.94 -22.17 -5.54
C ASN A 159 -13.58 -22.59 -4.20
N TRP A 160 -13.21 -21.92 -3.11
CA TRP A 160 -13.62 -22.35 -1.76
C TRP A 160 -14.86 -21.63 -1.22
N GLY A 161 -15.75 -21.16 -2.11
CA GLY A 161 -16.95 -20.39 -1.73
C GLY A 161 -16.80 -18.87 -1.88
N ILE A 162 -15.65 -18.41 -2.36
CA ILE A 162 -15.38 -17.04 -2.78
C ILE A 162 -14.61 -17.06 -4.08
N GLY A 163 -14.83 -16.09 -4.95
CA GLY A 163 -13.99 -15.92 -6.12
C GLY A 163 -12.55 -15.53 -5.74
N ASP A 164 -11.55 -16.17 -6.35
CA ASP A 164 -10.14 -16.03 -5.96
C ASP A 164 -9.18 -15.89 -7.16
N PHE A 165 -7.85 -15.83 -6.92
CA PHE A 165 -6.87 -15.64 -7.99
C PHE A 165 -6.84 -16.81 -8.99
N GLY A 166 -7.24 -18.02 -8.57
CA GLY A 166 -7.41 -19.17 -9.46
C GLY A 166 -8.52 -18.95 -10.46
N ASP A 167 -9.64 -18.37 -10.00
CA ASP A 167 -10.77 -17.99 -10.87
C ASP A 167 -10.41 -16.83 -11.81
N LEU A 168 -9.68 -15.83 -11.31
CA LEU A 168 -9.19 -14.74 -12.14
C LEU A 168 -8.32 -15.26 -13.29
N ARG A 169 -7.37 -16.15 -12.97
CA ARG A 169 -6.50 -16.81 -13.95
C ARG A 169 -7.31 -17.62 -14.96
N ALA A 170 -8.36 -18.31 -14.53
CA ALA A 170 -9.25 -19.07 -15.42
C ALA A 170 -10.13 -18.18 -16.31
N MET A 171 -10.55 -17.02 -15.82
CA MET A 171 -11.41 -16.08 -16.54
C MET A 171 -10.67 -15.31 -17.64
N LEU A 172 -9.40 -14.97 -17.42
CA LEU A 172 -8.56 -14.22 -18.38
C LEU A 172 -8.60 -14.77 -19.82
N PRO A 173 -8.29 -16.06 -20.08
CA PRO A 173 -8.32 -16.60 -21.45
C PRO A 173 -9.72 -16.61 -22.06
N GLU A 174 -10.78 -16.77 -21.26
CA GLU A 174 -12.16 -16.74 -21.75
C GLU A 174 -12.54 -15.33 -22.24
N ILE A 175 -12.15 -14.30 -21.52
CA ILE A 175 -12.37 -12.90 -21.94
C ILE A 175 -11.54 -12.59 -23.19
N ALA A 176 -10.25 -12.99 -23.19
CA ALA A 176 -9.35 -12.76 -24.32
C ALA A 176 -9.83 -13.41 -25.61
N ARG A 177 -10.30 -14.67 -25.57
CA ARG A 177 -10.83 -15.39 -26.76
C ARG A 177 -12.05 -14.71 -27.38
N ARG A 178 -12.77 -13.89 -26.61
CA ARG A 178 -13.93 -13.11 -27.07
C ARG A 178 -13.55 -11.68 -27.50
N GLY A 179 -12.26 -11.36 -27.52
CA GLY A 179 -11.72 -10.05 -27.90
C GLY A 179 -11.65 -9.03 -26.77
N GLY A 180 -11.89 -9.44 -25.52
CA GLY A 180 -11.75 -8.57 -24.36
C GLY A 180 -10.28 -8.29 -24.06
N SER A 181 -9.98 -7.08 -23.62
CA SER A 181 -8.62 -6.57 -23.43
C SER A 181 -8.18 -6.52 -21.96
N PHE A 182 -9.12 -6.60 -21.02
CA PHE A 182 -8.82 -6.53 -19.58
C PHE A 182 -9.92 -7.14 -18.72
N ILE A 183 -9.57 -7.45 -17.48
CA ILE A 183 -10.48 -7.66 -16.35
C ILE A 183 -10.20 -6.55 -15.34
N GLY A 184 -11.20 -5.70 -15.06
CA GLY A 184 -11.17 -4.71 -14.00
C GLY A 184 -11.64 -5.33 -12.69
N LEU A 185 -10.98 -4.96 -11.59
CA LEU A 185 -11.25 -5.52 -10.27
C LEU A 185 -11.73 -4.43 -9.30
N ASN A 186 -12.43 -4.88 -8.25
CA ASN A 186 -12.51 -4.12 -7.02
C ASN A 186 -11.14 -3.94 -6.36
N PRO A 187 -11.00 -3.04 -5.38
CA PRO A 187 -9.78 -2.99 -4.57
C PRO A 187 -9.54 -4.36 -3.92
N ILE A 188 -8.33 -4.90 -4.10
CA ILE A 188 -7.89 -6.16 -3.50
C ILE A 188 -6.91 -5.92 -2.34
N HIS A 189 -7.06 -4.78 -1.70
CA HIS A 189 -6.26 -4.33 -0.55
C HIS A 189 -6.39 -5.26 0.65
N ALA A 190 -5.33 -5.42 1.43
CA ALA A 190 -5.34 -6.18 2.68
C ALA A 190 -6.47 -5.70 3.60
N LEU A 191 -7.31 -6.63 4.01
CA LEU A 191 -8.39 -6.44 4.99
C LEU A 191 -7.96 -7.04 6.33
N TYR A 192 -8.86 -7.78 7.00
CA TYR A 192 -8.64 -8.28 8.36
C TYR A 192 -8.98 -9.78 8.44
N PRO A 193 -8.00 -10.69 8.26
CA PRO A 193 -8.26 -12.13 8.39
C PRO A 193 -8.84 -12.53 9.76
N ALA A 194 -8.48 -11.78 10.81
CA ALA A 194 -9.00 -11.95 12.17
C ALA A 194 -10.43 -11.40 12.36
N ASN A 195 -10.94 -10.60 11.43
CA ASN A 195 -12.29 -10.03 11.46
C ASN A 195 -12.91 -10.06 10.04
N PRO A 196 -13.15 -11.26 9.48
CA PRO A 196 -13.40 -11.44 8.06
C PRO A 196 -14.71 -10.81 7.57
N GLU A 197 -15.70 -10.65 8.45
CA GLU A 197 -16.98 -9.97 8.16
C GLU A 197 -16.82 -8.46 7.88
N SER A 198 -15.68 -7.87 8.26
CA SER A 198 -15.32 -6.49 7.86
C SER A 198 -14.77 -6.48 6.43
N ALA A 199 -15.65 -6.86 5.50
CA ALA A 199 -15.31 -7.23 4.12
C ALA A 199 -15.30 -6.07 3.11
N SER A 200 -15.52 -4.82 3.54
CA SER A 200 -15.56 -3.67 2.64
C SER A 200 -14.18 -3.38 2.03
N PRO A 201 -14.00 -3.45 0.69
CA PRO A 201 -12.74 -3.12 0.03
C PRO A 201 -12.30 -1.65 0.20
N TYR A 202 -13.20 -0.80 0.69
CA TYR A 202 -13.03 0.64 0.84
C TYR A 202 -12.68 1.07 2.26
N SER A 203 -12.52 0.12 3.19
CA SER A 203 -11.98 0.35 4.52
C SER A 203 -10.84 -0.63 4.82
N PRO A 204 -9.78 -0.64 3.98
CA PRO A 204 -8.72 -1.63 4.10
C PRO A 204 -7.80 -1.34 5.29
N SER A 205 -7.16 -2.40 5.78
CA SER A 205 -6.03 -2.30 6.71
C SER A 205 -4.86 -1.55 6.06
N SER A 206 -4.52 -1.94 4.82
CA SER A 206 -3.46 -1.31 4.05
C SER A 206 -3.78 -1.29 2.57
N ARG A 207 -3.46 -0.17 1.92
CA ARG A 207 -3.53 -0.04 0.44
C ARG A 207 -2.29 -0.58 -0.28
N ARG A 208 -1.24 -0.97 0.46
CA ARG A 208 0.00 -1.52 -0.11
C ARG A 208 -0.02 -3.03 -0.26
N TRP A 209 -0.72 -3.73 0.63
CA TRP A 209 -0.73 -5.18 0.74
C TRP A 209 -2.04 -5.77 0.21
N LEU A 210 -2.06 -7.08 0.00
CA LEU A 210 -3.14 -7.80 -0.68
C LEU A 210 -4.07 -8.51 0.30
N ASN A 211 -5.34 -8.65 -0.08
CA ASN A 211 -6.30 -9.45 0.66
C ASN A 211 -6.01 -10.94 0.48
N VAL A 212 -5.53 -11.58 1.54
CA VAL A 212 -5.12 -13.00 1.55
C VAL A 212 -6.28 -13.97 1.34
N ILE A 213 -7.54 -13.53 1.46
CA ILE A 213 -8.70 -14.38 1.17
C ILE A 213 -8.74 -14.83 -0.31
N TYR A 214 -8.09 -14.09 -1.21
CA TYR A 214 -8.03 -14.39 -2.64
C TYR A 214 -6.96 -15.42 -3.01
N ILE A 215 -6.19 -15.94 -2.06
CA ILE A 215 -5.27 -17.04 -2.33
C ILE A 215 -6.07 -18.26 -2.80
N ASP A 216 -5.78 -18.76 -3.99
CA ASP A 216 -6.21 -20.08 -4.46
C ASP A 216 -5.37 -21.14 -3.74
N VAL A 217 -5.94 -21.72 -2.68
CA VAL A 217 -5.28 -22.74 -1.87
C VAL A 217 -5.02 -24.01 -2.67
N ASN A 218 -5.81 -24.28 -3.73
CA ASN A 218 -5.60 -25.44 -4.59
C ASN A 218 -4.26 -25.33 -5.35
N ALA A 219 -3.76 -24.12 -5.59
CA ALA A 219 -2.49 -23.87 -6.27
C ALA A 219 -1.27 -23.91 -5.32
N VAL A 220 -1.47 -24.09 -4.01
CA VAL A 220 -0.38 -24.13 -3.02
C VAL A 220 0.20 -25.54 -2.93
N GLU A 221 1.43 -25.72 -3.42
CA GLU A 221 2.12 -27.02 -3.47
C GLU A 221 2.22 -27.69 -2.08
N ASP A 222 2.52 -26.92 -1.02
CA ASP A 222 2.64 -27.46 0.33
C ASP A 222 1.30 -27.88 0.94
N PHE A 223 0.18 -27.32 0.48
CA PHE A 223 -1.15 -27.82 0.85
C PHE A 223 -1.39 -29.20 0.20
N GLN A 224 -1.08 -29.34 -1.09
CA GLN A 224 -1.24 -30.60 -1.82
C GLN A 224 -0.37 -31.73 -1.24
N ARG A 225 0.81 -31.40 -0.74
CA ARG A 225 1.81 -32.38 -0.22
C ARG A 225 1.81 -32.57 1.28
N SER A 226 0.98 -31.84 2.03
CA SER A 226 0.88 -31.99 3.48
C SER A 226 -0.10 -33.11 3.81
N GLU A 227 0.39 -34.22 4.39
CA GLU A 227 -0.47 -35.34 4.84
C GLU A 227 -1.52 -34.86 5.84
N GLU A 228 -1.15 -33.99 6.78
CA GLU A 228 -2.06 -33.36 7.74
C GLU A 228 -3.18 -32.60 7.01
N ALA A 229 -2.81 -31.76 6.02
CA ALA A 229 -3.77 -30.97 5.26
C ALA A 229 -4.68 -31.84 4.39
N GLN A 230 -4.15 -32.91 3.78
CA GLN A 230 -4.93 -33.83 2.96
C GLN A 230 -5.90 -34.67 3.81
N ALA A 231 -5.47 -35.13 4.99
CA ALA A 231 -6.36 -35.82 5.92
C ALA A 231 -7.50 -34.92 6.41
N TRP A 232 -7.20 -33.66 6.75
CA TRP A 232 -8.21 -32.67 7.09
C TRP A 232 -9.16 -32.38 5.92
N TRP A 233 -8.62 -32.21 4.71
CA TRP A 233 -9.38 -31.92 3.49
C TRP A 233 -10.35 -33.04 3.13
N GLN A 234 -9.92 -34.30 3.26
CA GLN A 234 -10.73 -35.48 2.96
C GLN A 234 -11.79 -35.80 4.03
N SER A 235 -11.75 -35.12 5.19
CA SER A 235 -12.74 -35.36 6.23
C SER A 235 -14.14 -34.90 5.80
N ALA A 236 -15.16 -35.67 6.20
CA ALA A 236 -16.55 -35.36 5.88
C ALA A 236 -16.98 -33.98 6.41
N ALA A 237 -16.49 -33.59 7.59
CA ALA A 237 -16.77 -32.29 8.18
C ALA A 237 -16.24 -31.13 7.32
N THR A 238 -15.00 -31.21 6.84
CA THR A 238 -14.41 -30.19 5.97
C THR A 238 -15.13 -30.11 4.62
N GLN A 239 -15.44 -31.26 4.01
CA GLN A 239 -16.17 -31.29 2.74
C GLN A 239 -17.59 -30.72 2.88
N GLN A 240 -18.28 -31.01 3.99
CA GLN A 240 -19.60 -30.43 4.26
C GLN A 240 -19.52 -28.91 4.49
N ALA A 241 -18.54 -28.43 5.24
CA ALA A 241 -18.33 -27.00 5.47
C ALA A 241 -18.01 -26.25 4.17
N LEU A 242 -17.13 -26.81 3.32
CA LEU A 242 -16.82 -26.29 2.00
C LEU A 242 -18.06 -26.24 1.10
N GLN A 243 -18.85 -27.33 1.09
CA GLN A 243 -20.07 -27.40 0.28
C GLN A 243 -21.07 -26.34 0.73
N ALA A 244 -21.27 -26.18 2.04
CA ALA A 244 -22.14 -25.14 2.59
C ALA A 244 -21.67 -23.74 2.15
N ALA A 245 -20.38 -23.43 2.32
CA ALA A 245 -19.81 -22.14 1.90
C ALA A 245 -19.98 -21.88 0.39
N ARG A 246 -19.86 -22.91 -0.47
CA ARG A 246 -20.03 -22.79 -1.92
C ARG A 246 -21.50 -22.66 -2.37
N GLN A 247 -22.45 -23.18 -1.58
CA GLN A 247 -23.87 -23.24 -1.94
C GLN A 247 -24.67 -22.02 -1.50
N THR A 248 -24.17 -21.22 -0.57
CA THR A 248 -24.78 -19.94 -0.20
C THR A 248 -24.80 -18.98 -1.39
N ASP A 249 -25.84 -18.13 -1.49
CA ASP A 249 -25.95 -17.07 -2.51
C ASP A 249 -25.01 -15.89 -2.21
N ASP A 250 -24.82 -15.59 -0.93
CA ASP A 250 -23.91 -14.58 -0.40
C ASP A 250 -22.60 -15.19 0.08
N VAL A 251 -21.48 -14.47 -0.04
CA VAL A 251 -20.18 -14.95 0.43
C VAL A 251 -20.16 -15.05 1.96
N ASP A 252 -19.96 -16.24 2.49
CA ASP A 252 -19.71 -16.48 3.92
C ASP A 252 -18.22 -16.25 4.24
N TYR A 253 -17.88 -15.00 4.58
CA TYR A 253 -16.49 -14.57 4.79
C TYR A 253 -15.84 -15.31 5.97
N THR A 254 -16.56 -15.49 7.08
CA THR A 254 -16.10 -16.28 8.22
C THR A 254 -15.78 -17.73 7.83
N ALA A 255 -16.70 -18.43 7.17
CA ALA A 255 -16.51 -19.84 6.81
C ALA A 255 -15.33 -20.01 5.84
N VAL A 256 -15.28 -19.18 4.80
CA VAL A 256 -14.21 -19.23 3.79
C VAL A 256 -12.86 -18.92 4.41
N THR A 257 -12.77 -17.86 5.25
CA THR A 257 -11.52 -17.49 5.92
C THR A 257 -11.06 -18.59 6.85
N THR A 258 -11.97 -19.21 7.61
CA THR A 258 -11.66 -20.34 8.49
C THR A 258 -11.06 -21.50 7.70
N LEU A 259 -11.73 -21.93 6.61
CA LEU A 259 -11.23 -23.01 5.75
C LEU A 259 -9.83 -22.71 5.21
N LYS A 260 -9.64 -21.53 4.60
CA LYS A 260 -8.37 -21.14 3.99
C LYS A 260 -7.26 -21.01 5.02
N MET A 261 -7.50 -20.35 6.15
CA MET A 261 -6.48 -20.18 7.20
C MET A 261 -6.07 -21.51 7.82
N THR A 262 -7.01 -22.42 8.09
CA THR A 262 -6.70 -23.77 8.58
C THR A 262 -5.82 -24.53 7.60
N ALA A 263 -6.20 -24.57 6.33
CA ALA A 263 -5.42 -25.22 5.27
C ALA A 263 -4.02 -24.63 5.11
N LEU A 264 -3.93 -23.30 5.05
CA LEU A 264 -2.68 -22.59 4.83
C LEU A 264 -1.74 -22.72 6.03
N ARG A 265 -2.26 -22.80 7.27
CA ARG A 265 -1.42 -23.08 8.45
C ARG A 265 -0.80 -24.47 8.40
N MET A 266 -1.53 -25.49 7.95
CA MET A 266 -0.97 -26.84 7.76
C MET A 266 0.04 -26.88 6.61
N ALA A 267 -0.19 -26.12 5.53
CA ALA A 267 0.77 -25.97 4.44
C ALA A 267 2.04 -25.23 4.90
N TRP A 268 1.91 -24.19 5.72
CA TRP A 268 3.03 -23.42 6.26
C TRP A 268 3.99 -24.28 7.08
N LYS A 269 3.49 -25.18 7.94
CA LYS A 269 4.34 -26.12 8.71
C LYS A 269 5.31 -26.92 7.82
N ARG A 270 4.90 -27.18 6.58
CA ARG A 270 5.74 -27.84 5.58
C ARG A 270 6.65 -26.84 4.87
N PHE A 271 6.08 -25.73 4.38
CA PHE A 271 6.84 -24.70 3.67
C PHE A 271 7.99 -24.13 4.52
N SER A 272 7.77 -23.89 5.80
CA SER A 272 8.75 -23.30 6.72
C SER A 272 10.00 -24.16 6.93
N ARG A 273 9.96 -25.44 6.53
CA ARG A 273 11.08 -26.40 6.58
C ARG A 273 11.77 -26.59 5.23
N ARG A 274 11.36 -25.87 4.19
CA ARG A 274 12.00 -25.95 2.88
C ARG A 274 13.39 -25.33 2.91
N GLU A 275 14.31 -25.95 2.18
CA GLU A 275 15.67 -25.48 1.91
C GLU A 275 15.90 -25.46 0.40
N ASP A 276 15.02 -24.77 -0.33
CA ASP A 276 14.99 -24.76 -1.80
C ASP A 276 14.80 -23.35 -2.38
N GLU A 277 14.63 -23.28 -3.70
CA GLU A 277 14.40 -22.03 -4.45
C GLU A 277 13.13 -21.30 -4.01
N GLN A 278 12.10 -22.02 -3.53
CA GLN A 278 10.85 -21.40 -3.08
C GLN A 278 11.05 -20.64 -1.77
N MET A 279 11.75 -21.25 -0.79
CA MET A 279 12.13 -20.55 0.44
C MET A 279 13.05 -19.36 0.15
N THR A 280 13.96 -19.50 -0.81
CA THR A 280 14.85 -18.40 -1.24
C THR A 280 14.05 -17.24 -1.82
N ALA A 281 13.14 -17.50 -2.77
CA ALA A 281 12.29 -16.48 -3.37
C ALA A 281 11.37 -15.77 -2.35
N PHE A 282 10.84 -16.52 -1.37
CA PHE A 282 10.08 -15.95 -0.27
C PHE A 282 10.94 -14.99 0.58
N ARG A 283 12.15 -15.40 0.99
CA ARG A 283 13.05 -14.55 1.79
C ARG A 283 13.49 -13.30 1.03
N GLU A 284 13.75 -13.41 -0.27
CA GLU A 284 14.07 -12.27 -1.13
C GLU A 284 12.90 -11.30 -1.25
N PHE A 285 11.67 -11.80 -1.38
CA PHE A 285 10.46 -10.97 -1.35
C PHE A 285 10.35 -10.21 -0.03
N VAL A 286 10.53 -10.89 1.11
CA VAL A 286 10.47 -10.24 2.43
C VAL A 286 11.53 -9.15 2.57
N LEU A 287 12.77 -9.43 2.16
CA LEU A 287 13.86 -8.45 2.21
C LEU A 287 13.59 -7.24 1.30
N ARG A 288 13.09 -7.48 0.07
CA ARG A 288 12.80 -6.43 -0.92
C ARG A 288 11.69 -5.50 -0.46
N GLU A 289 10.65 -6.04 0.16
CA GLU A 289 9.46 -5.30 0.58
C GLU A 289 9.64 -4.61 1.95
N GLY A 290 10.53 -5.16 2.79
CA GLY A 290 11.06 -4.50 3.98
C GLY A 290 10.03 -4.24 5.09
N GLU A 291 10.27 -3.17 5.84
CA GLU A 291 9.57 -2.87 7.10
C GLU A 291 8.04 -2.75 6.94
N SER A 292 7.58 -2.22 5.81
CA SER A 292 6.15 -2.08 5.57
C SER A 292 5.43 -3.42 5.48
N LEU A 293 6.09 -4.46 4.96
CA LEU A 293 5.53 -5.80 4.87
C LEU A 293 5.57 -6.48 6.24
N TYR A 294 6.68 -6.32 6.95
CA TYR A 294 6.83 -6.81 8.32
C TYR A 294 5.69 -6.33 9.22
N TRP A 295 5.40 -5.02 9.23
CA TRP A 295 4.34 -4.48 10.06
C TRP A 295 2.93 -4.88 9.63
N GLN A 296 2.70 -5.21 8.34
CA GLN A 296 1.43 -5.80 7.93
C GLN A 296 1.26 -7.19 8.54
N ALA A 297 2.29 -8.04 8.43
CA ALA A 297 2.24 -9.38 8.97
C ALA A 297 2.16 -9.40 10.50
N ALA A 298 2.93 -8.55 11.18
CA ALA A 298 2.87 -8.38 12.61
C ALA A 298 1.50 -7.86 13.08
N PHE A 299 0.90 -6.94 12.32
CA PHE A 299 -0.47 -6.47 12.59
C PHE A 299 -1.48 -7.61 12.50
N ASP A 300 -1.46 -8.42 11.43
CA ASP A 300 -2.42 -9.52 11.26
C ASP A 300 -2.20 -10.64 12.31
N ALA A 301 -0.94 -10.93 12.65
CA ALA A 301 -0.59 -11.86 13.73
C ALA A 301 -1.12 -11.38 15.09
N LEU A 302 -0.86 -10.13 15.43
CA LEU A 302 -1.33 -9.53 16.67
C LEU A 302 -2.85 -9.42 16.67
N HIS A 303 -3.48 -9.06 15.55
CA HIS A 303 -4.94 -8.99 15.46
C HIS A 303 -5.59 -10.34 15.71
N ALA A 304 -5.06 -11.41 15.11
CA ALA A 304 -5.53 -12.78 15.33
C ALA A 304 -5.40 -13.21 16.80
N TRP A 305 -4.33 -12.80 17.49
CA TRP A 305 -4.18 -13.02 18.93
C TRP A 305 -5.17 -12.18 19.76
N GLN A 306 -5.39 -10.91 19.39
CA GLN A 306 -6.28 -9.99 20.11
C GLN A 306 -7.75 -10.45 20.09
N VAL A 307 -8.25 -10.92 18.94
CA VAL A 307 -9.66 -11.37 18.84
C VAL A 307 -9.96 -12.65 19.63
N GLN A 308 -8.95 -13.47 19.92
CA GLN A 308 -9.08 -14.62 20.82
C GLN A 308 -9.30 -14.20 22.28
N GLN A 309 -8.75 -13.05 22.67
CA GLN A 309 -8.92 -12.49 24.00
C GLN A 309 -10.26 -11.76 24.15
N ASP A 310 -10.67 -11.04 23.10
CA ASP A 310 -11.94 -10.34 23.03
C ASP A 310 -12.36 -10.14 21.56
N PRO A 311 -13.44 -10.79 21.11
CA PRO A 311 -13.94 -10.67 19.74
C PRO A 311 -14.31 -9.24 19.31
N LEU A 312 -14.50 -8.31 20.25
CA LEU A 312 -14.80 -6.91 19.95
C LEU A 312 -13.55 -6.08 19.57
N ARG A 313 -12.35 -6.68 19.59
CA ARG A 313 -11.09 -6.02 19.19
C ARG A 313 -10.97 -5.94 17.66
N TRP A 314 -11.80 -5.09 17.06
CA TRP A 314 -11.91 -4.89 15.62
C TRP A 314 -10.65 -4.30 14.95
N GLY A 315 -9.79 -3.62 15.71
CA GLY A 315 -8.55 -3.02 15.23
C GLY A 315 -7.76 -2.35 16.36
N TRP A 316 -6.58 -1.83 16.05
CA TRP A 316 -5.63 -1.32 17.06
C TRP A 316 -6.20 -0.31 18.07
N PRO A 317 -7.14 0.62 17.74
CA PRO A 317 -7.67 1.54 18.73
C PRO A 317 -8.49 0.85 19.85
N ALA A 318 -8.97 -0.37 19.60
CA ALA A 318 -9.70 -1.20 20.56
C ALA A 318 -8.79 -2.17 21.34
N TRP A 319 -7.49 -2.21 21.04
CA TRP A 319 -6.54 -3.05 21.77
C TRP A 319 -6.12 -2.37 23.08
N PRO A 320 -5.58 -3.13 24.06
CA PRO A 320 -4.93 -2.53 25.22
C PRO A 320 -3.86 -1.52 24.78
N LYS A 321 -3.72 -0.41 25.54
CA LYS A 321 -2.83 0.71 25.18
C LYS A 321 -1.38 0.29 24.87
N ALA A 322 -0.87 -0.74 25.55
CA ALA A 322 0.45 -1.31 25.33
C ALA A 322 0.69 -1.84 23.90
N PHE A 323 -0.39 -2.19 23.17
CA PHE A 323 -0.32 -2.71 21.80
C PHE A 323 -0.68 -1.68 20.73
N GLN A 324 -0.89 -0.41 21.11
CA GLN A 324 -1.27 0.66 20.17
C GLN A 324 -0.07 1.40 19.58
N ASP A 325 1.14 1.18 20.13
CA ASP A 325 2.39 1.77 19.68
C ASP A 325 3.34 0.66 19.21
N ILE A 326 3.77 0.72 17.95
CA ILE A 326 4.66 -0.27 17.35
C ILE A 326 6.02 -0.34 18.05
N ASP A 327 6.42 0.75 18.72
CA ASP A 327 7.69 0.85 19.41
C ASP A 327 7.65 0.35 20.86
N SER A 328 6.46 -0.02 21.36
CA SER A 328 6.31 -0.48 22.73
C SER A 328 7.09 -1.77 23.00
N PRO A 329 7.57 -1.98 24.25
CA PRO A 329 8.22 -3.22 24.61
C PRO A 329 7.29 -4.42 24.46
N GLU A 330 5.98 -4.27 24.65
CA GLU A 330 5.01 -5.35 24.54
C GLU A 330 4.79 -5.79 23.08
N VAL A 331 4.73 -4.86 22.12
CA VAL A 331 4.66 -5.22 20.70
C VAL A 331 5.95 -5.90 20.25
N LYS A 332 7.12 -5.40 20.69
CA LYS A 332 8.42 -6.01 20.39
C LYS A 332 8.54 -7.42 20.97
N ALA A 333 8.12 -7.62 22.22
CA ALA A 333 8.09 -8.93 22.85
C ALA A 333 7.14 -9.89 22.12
N PHE A 334 5.92 -9.44 21.79
CA PHE A 334 4.96 -10.23 21.00
C PHE A 334 5.57 -10.69 19.67
N CYS A 335 6.22 -9.80 18.93
CA CYS A 335 6.79 -10.16 17.62
C CYS A 335 7.94 -11.19 17.72
N ILE A 336 8.67 -11.22 18.84
CA ILE A 336 9.71 -12.23 19.11
C ILE A 336 9.07 -13.55 19.53
N GLU A 337 8.12 -13.52 20.46
CA GLU A 337 7.45 -14.73 20.98
C GLU A 337 6.59 -15.42 19.91
N HIS A 338 6.03 -14.65 18.98
CA HIS A 338 5.15 -15.08 17.89
C HIS A 338 5.81 -14.96 16.50
N GLU A 339 7.14 -15.13 16.40
CA GLU A 339 7.87 -15.00 15.13
C GLU A 339 7.33 -15.93 14.02
N ASP A 340 6.91 -17.16 14.35
CA ASP A 340 6.30 -18.09 13.38
C ASP A 340 4.95 -17.58 12.86
N ASP A 341 4.15 -16.92 13.71
CA ASP A 341 2.89 -16.31 13.29
C ASP A 341 3.13 -15.12 12.36
N VAL A 342 4.09 -14.26 12.68
CA VAL A 342 4.49 -13.16 11.79
C VAL A 342 4.98 -13.73 10.45
N SER A 343 5.83 -14.76 10.49
CA SER A 343 6.36 -15.42 9.30
C SER A 343 5.27 -16.06 8.43
N PHE A 344 4.25 -16.64 9.06
CA PHE A 344 3.08 -17.14 8.35
C PHE A 344 2.34 -16.03 7.58
N TYR A 345 2.06 -14.88 8.20
CA TYR A 345 1.38 -13.78 7.51
C TYR A 345 2.27 -13.12 6.44
N LEU A 346 3.59 -13.09 6.62
CA LEU A 346 4.53 -12.73 5.56
C LEU A 346 4.39 -13.66 4.36
N TRP A 347 4.32 -14.97 4.61
CA TRP A 347 4.15 -15.98 3.57
C TRP A 347 2.82 -15.87 2.86
N LEU A 348 1.73 -15.56 3.57
CA LEU A 348 0.44 -15.29 2.92
C LEU A 348 0.50 -14.11 1.94
N GLN A 349 1.19 -13.02 2.30
CA GLN A 349 1.39 -11.89 1.38
C GLN A 349 2.24 -12.30 0.17
N TRP A 350 3.27 -13.12 0.37
CA TRP A 350 4.07 -13.67 -0.74
C TRP A 350 3.24 -14.56 -1.67
N LEU A 351 2.38 -15.43 -1.13
CA LEU A 351 1.46 -16.25 -1.93
C LEU A 351 0.49 -15.38 -2.74
N ALA A 352 -0.14 -14.39 -2.09
CA ALA A 352 -1.05 -13.47 -2.76
C ALA A 352 -0.35 -12.68 -3.87
N TRP A 353 0.87 -12.21 -3.62
CA TRP A 353 1.70 -11.52 -4.62
C TRP A 353 2.12 -12.45 -5.76
N SER A 354 2.45 -13.71 -5.46
CA SER A 354 2.91 -14.67 -6.48
C SER A 354 1.77 -15.17 -7.38
N GLN A 355 0.53 -15.18 -6.89
CA GLN A 355 -0.63 -15.64 -7.63
C GLN A 355 -1.30 -14.56 -8.49
N PHE A 356 -1.15 -13.28 -8.12
CA PHE A 356 -1.68 -12.15 -8.85
C PHE A 356 -0.74 -11.69 -9.97
#